data_AF-A0A418MZS4-F1
#
_entry.id   AF-A0A418MZS4-F1
#
_cell.length_a   1.000
_cell.length_b   1.000
_cell.length_c   1.000
_cell.angle_alpha   90.00
_cell.angle_beta   90.00
_cell.angle_gamma   90.00
#
_symmetry.space_group_name_H-M   'P 1'
#
loop_
_entity.id
_entity.type
_entity.pdbx_description
1 polymer ?
#
loop_
_entity_poly.entity_id
_entity_poly.type
_entity_poly.pdbx_seq_one_letter_code
_entity_poly.pdbx_strand_id
1 'polypeptide(L)'
;MAEPDRLSRFVARLYDRTPRWVVPLAAVGCVAAGIGYTLLSDPTRSAPDALPTCLLKLTTGLDCPGCGGTRALWYVLHADLPAAARHHFLFVLALPFLAYFFVAWAGKQAFGWRLPELRVGPKLVGVFLGAWLAFSVARNLPWPPFTALYV
;
A
#
# COMPACT_ATOMS: atom_id res chain seq x y z
N MET A 1 12.31 -36.32 6.58
CA MET A 1 12.54 -35.31 5.52
C MET A 1 11.55 -35.61 4.43
N ALA A 2 10.50 -34.78 4.26
CA ALA A 2 9.43 -35.06 3.30
C ALA A 2 9.96 -34.87 1.86
N GLU A 3 9.69 -35.84 0.99
CA GLU A 3 10.10 -35.79 -0.40
C GLU A 3 9.39 -34.61 -1.12
N PRO A 4 10.11 -33.73 -1.83
CA PRO A 4 9.48 -32.57 -2.45
C PRO A 4 8.53 -33.02 -3.58
N ASP A 5 7.29 -32.57 -3.46
CA ASP A 5 6.19 -32.87 -4.37
C ASP A 5 6.53 -32.45 -5.81
N ARG A 6 5.87 -33.05 -6.81
CA ARG A 6 6.08 -32.73 -8.24
C ARG A 6 5.90 -31.25 -8.52
N LEU A 7 4.96 -30.61 -7.83
CA LEU A 7 4.71 -29.17 -7.87
C LEU A 7 5.91 -28.36 -7.39
N SER A 8 6.52 -28.75 -6.27
CA SER A 8 7.71 -28.08 -5.71
C SER A 8 8.89 -28.13 -6.69
N ARG A 9 9.11 -29.29 -7.31
CA ARG A 9 10.16 -29.47 -8.34
C ARG A 9 9.88 -28.69 -9.63
N PHE A 10 8.62 -28.47 -9.97
CA PHE A 10 8.25 -27.66 -11.13
C PHE A 10 8.47 -26.17 -10.85
N VAL A 11 8.03 -25.68 -9.69
CA VAL A 11 8.22 -24.29 -9.25
C VAL A 11 9.71 -23.95 -9.11
N ALA A 12 10.52 -24.84 -8.51
CA ALA A 12 11.96 -24.63 -8.38
C ALA A 12 12.65 -24.49 -9.75
N ARG A 13 12.28 -25.34 -10.72
CA ARG A 13 12.81 -25.26 -12.09
C ARG A 13 12.41 -23.97 -12.81
N LEU A 14 11.18 -23.50 -12.60
CA LEU A 14 10.75 -22.20 -13.13
C LEU A 14 11.53 -21.05 -12.48
N TYR A 15 11.73 -21.09 -11.16
CA TYR A 15 12.49 -20.09 -10.43
C TYR A 15 13.94 -20.00 -10.94
N ASP A 16 14.64 -21.13 -11.09
CA ASP A 16 16.03 -21.18 -11.58
C ASP A 16 16.17 -20.69 -13.03
N ARG A 17 15.11 -20.85 -13.85
CA ARG A 17 15.06 -20.39 -15.24
C ARG A 17 14.65 -18.92 -15.39
N THR A 18 14.05 -18.34 -14.36
CA THR A 18 13.52 -16.98 -14.43
C THR A 18 14.64 -15.98 -14.15
N PRO A 19 14.92 -15.02 -15.05
CA PRO A 19 15.90 -13.99 -14.78
C PRO A 19 15.50 -13.23 -13.52
N ARG A 20 16.49 -12.94 -12.65
CA ARG A 20 16.33 -12.19 -11.40
C ARG A 20 15.54 -10.87 -11.56
N TRP A 21 15.49 -10.30 -12.76
CA TRP A 21 14.83 -9.03 -13.08
C TRP A 21 13.32 -9.16 -13.35
N VAL A 22 12.81 -10.37 -13.61
CA VAL A 22 11.38 -10.59 -13.87
C VAL A 22 10.56 -10.32 -12.61
N VAL A 23 11.06 -10.70 -11.45
CA VAL A 23 10.38 -10.51 -10.16
C VAL A 23 10.17 -9.01 -9.83
N PRO A 24 11.20 -8.14 -9.86
CA PRO A 24 10.99 -6.72 -9.64
C PRO A 24 10.16 -6.07 -10.76
N LEU A 25 10.30 -6.53 -12.02
CA LEU A 25 9.51 -6.00 -13.13
C LEU A 25 8.02 -6.33 -12.98
N ALA A 26 7.68 -7.56 -12.58
CA ALA A 26 6.31 -7.94 -12.25
C ALA A 26 5.76 -7.11 -11.08
N ALA A 27 6.57 -6.89 -10.03
CA ALA A 27 6.18 -6.06 -8.89
C ALA A 27 5.92 -4.60 -9.30
N VAL A 28 6.76 -4.02 -10.16
CA VAL A 28 6.53 -2.68 -10.75
C VAL A 28 5.24 -2.67 -11.55
N GLY A 29 5.00 -3.70 -12.36
CA GLY A 29 3.76 -3.85 -13.13
C GLY A 29 2.51 -3.84 -12.24
N CYS A 30 2.53 -4.56 -11.12
CA CYS A 30 1.42 -4.55 -10.14
C CYS A 30 1.21 -3.17 -9.51
N VAL A 31 2.29 -2.49 -9.11
CA VAL A 31 2.21 -1.13 -8.54
C VAL A 31 1.66 -0.14 -9.57
N ALA A 32 2.18 -0.19 -10.81
CA ALA A 32 1.72 0.67 -11.90
C ALA A 32 0.25 0.42 -12.25
N ALA A 33 -0.20 -0.83 -12.25
CA ALA A 33 -1.61 -1.17 -12.45
C ALA A 33 -2.48 -0.59 -11.32
N GLY A 34 -2.04 -0.67 -10.07
CA GLY A 34 -2.73 -0.06 -8.93
C GLY A 34 -2.83 1.46 -9.06
N ILE A 35 -1.74 2.13 -9.42
CA ILE A 35 -1.71 3.59 -9.65
C ILE A 35 -2.64 3.95 -10.82
N GLY A 36 -2.54 3.26 -11.95
CA GLY A 36 -3.39 3.47 -13.12
C GLY A 36 -4.87 3.31 -12.76
N TYR A 37 -5.21 2.27 -12.00
CA TYR A 37 -6.56 2.08 -11.49
C TYR A 37 -7.03 3.26 -10.62
N THR A 38 -6.20 3.76 -9.70
CA THR A 38 -6.56 4.93 -8.88
C THR A 38 -6.77 6.20 -9.69
N LEU A 39 -5.99 6.41 -10.76
CA LEU A 39 -6.16 7.57 -11.64
C LEU A 39 -7.43 7.46 -12.51
N LEU A 40 -7.74 6.27 -13.00
CA LEU A 40 -8.93 6.02 -13.82
C LEU A 40 -10.23 6.05 -13.02
N SER A 41 -10.20 5.65 -11.75
CA SER A 41 -11.40 5.51 -10.91
C SER A 41 -11.82 6.79 -10.19
N ASP A 42 -11.01 7.85 -10.17
CA ASP A 42 -11.25 9.11 -9.43
C ASP A 42 -11.91 8.87 -8.04
N PRO A 43 -11.17 8.27 -7.09
CA PRO A 43 -11.71 7.92 -5.77
C PRO A 43 -12.10 9.15 -4.92
N THR A 44 -11.83 10.37 -5.39
CA THR A 44 -12.14 11.61 -4.67
C THR A 44 -13.57 12.09 -4.89
N ARG A 45 -14.20 11.70 -6.00
CA ARG A 45 -15.60 12.06 -6.33
C ARG A 45 -16.63 11.09 -5.77
N SER A 46 -16.21 10.11 -4.98
CA SER A 46 -17.06 8.95 -4.70
C SER A 46 -18.20 9.27 -3.72
N ALA A 47 -19.42 9.40 -4.26
CA ALA A 47 -20.63 8.95 -3.59
C ALA A 47 -20.45 7.50 -3.09
N PRO A 48 -21.22 7.02 -2.10
CA PRO A 48 -21.10 5.65 -1.58
C PRO A 48 -21.12 4.58 -2.67
N ASP A 49 -21.70 4.89 -3.84
CA ASP A 49 -21.97 3.98 -4.96
C ASP A 49 -20.94 4.08 -6.11
N ALA A 50 -20.02 5.06 -6.06
CA ALA A 50 -19.05 5.25 -7.14
C ALA A 50 -17.88 4.26 -7.02
N LEU A 51 -17.47 3.70 -8.17
CA LEU A 51 -16.27 2.87 -8.28
C LEU A 51 -15.03 3.66 -7.85
N PRO A 52 -14.14 3.14 -6.97
CA PRO A 52 -14.15 1.83 -6.33
C PRO A 52 -15.04 1.84 -5.08
N THR A 53 -16.13 1.10 -5.13
CA THR A 53 -17.06 0.99 -4.02
C THR A 53 -16.43 0.15 -2.91
N CYS A 54 -16.06 0.80 -1.81
CA CYS A 54 -15.50 0.13 -0.65
C CYS A 54 -16.58 -0.76 -0.01
N LEU A 55 -16.48 -2.10 -0.15
CA LEU A 55 -17.52 -3.01 0.33
C LEU A 55 -17.82 -2.83 1.82
N LEU A 56 -16.80 -2.49 2.62
CA LEU A 56 -16.95 -2.14 4.03
C LEU A 56 -17.79 -0.86 4.23
N LYS A 57 -17.53 0.19 3.45
CA LYS A 57 -18.29 1.45 3.53
C LYS A 57 -19.74 1.26 3.07
N LEU A 58 -19.95 0.44 2.04
CA LEU A 58 -21.29 0.08 1.57
C LEU A 58 -22.10 -0.70 2.63
N THR A 59 -21.46 -1.65 3.33
CA THR A 59 -22.17 -2.55 4.25
C THR A 59 -22.27 -2.04 5.68
N THR A 60 -21.27 -1.30 6.15
CA THR A 60 -21.16 -0.86 7.55
C THR A 60 -21.19 0.66 7.69
N GLY A 61 -21.07 1.41 6.59
CA GLY A 61 -20.83 2.86 6.63
C GLY A 61 -19.40 3.22 7.07
N LEU A 62 -18.59 2.25 7.51
CA LEU A 62 -17.27 2.51 8.05
C LEU A 62 -16.22 2.70 6.96
N ASP A 63 -15.34 3.63 7.26
CA ASP A 63 -14.34 4.13 6.37
C ASP A 63 -13.03 3.35 6.61
N CYS A 64 -12.67 2.47 5.66
CA CYS A 64 -11.53 1.57 5.83
C CYS A 64 -10.19 2.25 5.50
N PRO A 65 -9.07 1.83 6.12
CA PRO A 65 -7.76 2.40 5.85
C PRO A 65 -7.33 2.25 4.40
N GLY A 66 -7.72 1.16 3.73
CA GLY A 66 -7.43 0.93 2.31
C GLY A 66 -8.06 1.99 1.40
N CYS A 67 -9.35 2.27 1.58
CA CYS A 67 -10.11 3.25 0.79
C CYS A 67 -9.66 4.70 1.09
N GLY A 68 -9.18 4.99 2.31
CA GLY A 68 -8.53 6.27 2.61
C GLY A 68 -7.13 6.39 1.99
N GLY A 69 -6.38 5.28 1.93
CA GLY A 69 -5.06 5.21 1.31
C GLY A 69 -5.10 5.43 -0.20
N THR A 70 -6.11 4.90 -0.90
CA THR A 70 -6.28 5.14 -2.35
C THR A 70 -6.59 6.60 -2.66
N ARG A 71 -7.43 7.28 -1.85
CA ARG A 71 -7.68 8.72 -1.96
C ARG A 71 -6.44 9.55 -1.63
N ALA A 72 -5.72 9.20 -0.56
CA ALA A 72 -4.47 9.86 -0.22
C ALA A 72 -3.42 9.70 -1.33
N LEU A 73 -3.32 8.51 -1.94
CA LEU A 73 -2.46 8.27 -3.10
C LEU A 73 -2.86 9.14 -4.29
N TRP A 74 -4.15 9.27 -4.58
CA TRP A 74 -4.63 10.15 -5.65
C TRP A 74 -4.18 11.61 -5.43
N TYR A 75 -4.33 12.13 -4.21
CA TYR A 75 -3.86 13.49 -3.88
C TYR A 75 -2.32 13.62 -3.93
N VAL A 76 -1.58 12.60 -3.50
CA VAL A 76 -0.11 12.57 -3.65
C VAL A 76 0.29 12.61 -5.13
N LEU A 77 -0.41 11.87 -6.00
CA LEU A 77 -0.17 11.87 -7.45
C LEU A 77 -0.46 13.23 -8.09
N HIS A 78 -1.39 14.01 -7.53
CA HIS A 78 -1.71 15.37 -7.95
C HIS A 78 -0.91 16.47 -7.22
N ALA A 79 0.09 16.08 -6.41
CA ALA A 79 0.91 16.97 -5.60
C ALA A 79 0.17 17.78 -4.52
N ASP A 80 -1.03 17.36 -4.11
CA ASP A 80 -1.79 17.96 -3.00
C ASP A 80 -1.53 17.22 -1.69
N LEU A 81 -0.39 17.49 -1.08
CA LEU A 81 0.00 16.89 0.20
C LEU A 81 -0.94 17.25 1.37
N PRO A 82 -1.44 18.50 1.49
CA PRO A 82 -2.41 18.84 2.53
C PRO A 82 -3.70 18.01 2.45
N ALA A 83 -4.27 17.83 1.25
CA ALA A 83 -5.45 17.00 1.08
C ALA A 83 -5.13 15.52 1.35
N ALA A 84 -3.98 15.01 0.88
CA ALA A 84 -3.55 13.64 1.15
C ALA A 84 -3.41 13.35 2.66
N ALA A 85 -2.82 14.28 3.41
CA ALA A 85 -2.62 14.16 4.85
C ALA A 85 -3.94 14.10 5.63
N ARG A 86 -4.96 14.85 5.18
CA ARG A 86 -6.31 14.80 5.78
C ARG A 86 -6.96 13.43 5.64
N HIS A 87 -6.72 12.76 4.51
CA HIS A 87 -7.34 11.46 4.21
C HIS A 87 -6.60 10.30 4.86
N HIS A 88 -5.26 10.34 4.87
CA HIS A 88 -4.47 9.30 5.52
C HIS A 88 -3.04 9.75 5.83
N PHE A 89 -2.86 10.57 6.87
CA PHE A 89 -1.55 11.08 7.30
C PHE A 89 -0.47 9.99 7.43
N LEU A 90 -0.78 8.87 8.09
CA LEU A 90 0.17 7.77 8.27
C LEU A 90 0.61 7.11 6.95
N PHE A 91 -0.24 7.16 5.92
CA PHE A 91 0.08 6.60 4.61
C PHE A 91 1.05 7.53 3.89
N VAL A 92 0.77 8.83 3.90
CA VAL A 92 1.67 9.85 3.34
C VAL A 92 3.05 9.79 4.01
N LEU A 93 3.10 9.60 5.33
CA LEU A 93 4.35 9.45 6.07
C LEU A 93 5.09 8.14 5.71
N ALA A 94 4.37 7.04 5.52
CA ALA A 94 4.96 5.74 5.21
C ALA A 94 5.41 5.60 3.75
N LEU A 95 4.78 6.33 2.83
CA LEU A 95 5.01 6.28 1.39
C LEU A 95 6.49 6.42 0.98
N PRO A 96 7.28 7.41 1.47
CA PRO A 96 8.69 7.52 1.12
C PRO A 96 9.53 6.34 1.61
N PHE A 97 9.21 5.77 2.77
CA PHE A 97 9.89 4.58 3.28
C PHE A 97 9.56 3.36 2.44
N LEU A 98 8.27 3.16 2.10
CA LEU A 98 7.84 2.07 1.22
C LEU A 98 8.51 2.17 -0.15
N ALA A 99 8.55 3.36 -0.73
CA ALA A 99 9.22 3.62 -2.00
C ALA A 99 10.73 3.31 -1.90
N TYR A 100 11.38 3.74 -0.82
CA TYR A 100 12.79 3.43 -0.58
C TYR A 100 13.04 1.93 -0.47
N PHE A 101 12.26 1.19 0.32
CA PHE A 101 12.39 -0.26 0.45
C PHE A 101 12.16 -0.98 -0.88
N PHE A 102 11.15 -0.53 -1.64
CA PHE A 102 10.87 -1.07 -2.95
C PHE A 102 12.03 -0.85 -3.93
N VAL A 103 12.57 0.36 -4.00
CA VAL A 103 13.72 0.69 -4.87
C VAL A 103 14.99 -0.02 -4.41
N ALA A 104 15.25 -0.09 -3.10
CA ALA A 104 16.40 -0.80 -2.55
C ALA A 104 16.35 -2.30 -2.85
N TRP A 105 15.18 -2.92 -2.67
CA TRP A 105 14.96 -4.32 -3.00
C TRP A 105 15.03 -4.59 -4.51
N ALA A 106 14.30 -3.80 -5.31
CA ALA A 106 14.27 -3.96 -6.76
C ALA A 106 15.64 -3.69 -7.39
N GLY A 107 16.37 -2.67 -6.91
CA GLY A 107 17.72 -2.34 -7.35
C GLY A 107 18.74 -3.41 -6.96
N LYS A 108 18.63 -4.00 -5.77
CA LYS A 108 19.45 -5.15 -5.34
C LYS A 108 19.20 -6.36 -6.23
N GLN A 109 17.94 -6.66 -6.54
CA GLN A 109 17.56 -7.84 -7.32
C GLN A 109 17.84 -7.67 -8.83
N ALA A 110 17.64 -6.47 -9.38
CA ALA A 110 17.86 -6.16 -10.78
C ALA A 110 19.33 -5.86 -11.08
N PHE A 111 19.90 -4.89 -10.40
CA PHE A 111 21.21 -4.32 -10.74
C PHE A 111 22.32 -4.70 -9.77
N GLY A 112 22.02 -5.44 -8.69
CA GLY A 112 22.99 -5.77 -7.65
C GLY A 112 23.35 -4.57 -6.76
N TRP A 113 22.52 -3.53 -6.72
CA TRP A 113 22.77 -2.34 -5.90
C TRP A 113 22.81 -2.69 -4.41
N ARG A 114 23.73 -2.05 -3.68
CA ARG A 114 23.83 -2.12 -2.22
C ARG A 114 23.48 -0.77 -1.63
N LEU A 115 22.18 -0.46 -1.63
CA LEU A 115 21.65 0.69 -0.92
C LEU A 115 21.69 0.43 0.60
N PRO A 116 21.88 1.46 1.44
CA PRO A 116 21.93 1.29 2.89
C PRO A 116 20.65 0.63 3.41
N GLU A 117 20.80 -0.50 4.11
CA GLU A 117 19.67 -1.23 4.67
C GLU A 117 19.12 -0.47 5.88
N LEU A 118 18.02 0.25 5.69
CA LEU A 118 17.25 0.83 6.81
C LEU A 118 16.71 -0.31 7.67
N ARG A 119 17.29 -0.49 8.85
CA ARG A 119 16.83 -1.51 9.81
C ARG A 119 15.57 -1.04 10.53
N VAL A 120 14.41 -1.46 10.03
CA VAL A 120 13.15 -1.30 10.74
C VAL A 120 12.99 -2.46 11.71
N GLY A 121 13.19 -2.19 13.00
CA GLY A 121 12.99 -3.21 14.03
C GLY A 121 11.51 -3.63 14.15
N PRO A 122 11.22 -4.87 14.56
CA PRO A 122 9.84 -5.36 14.72
C PRO A 122 9.02 -4.51 15.70
N LYS A 123 9.67 -3.87 16.68
CA LYS A 123 9.04 -2.90 17.59
C LYS A 123 8.50 -1.67 16.84
N LEU A 124 9.28 -1.11 15.91
CA LEU A 124 8.87 0.05 15.12
C LEU A 124 7.73 -0.30 14.16
N VAL A 125 7.78 -1.48 13.55
CA VAL A 125 6.67 -2.01 12.73
C VAL A 125 5.42 -2.17 13.60
N GLY A 126 5.53 -2.77 14.79
CA GLY A 126 4.41 -2.94 15.70
C GLY A 126 3.79 -1.62 16.15
N VAL A 127 4.62 -0.62 16.49
CA VAL A 127 4.16 0.74 16.82
C VAL A 127 3.46 1.39 15.62
N PHE A 128 4.03 1.27 14.42
CA PHE A 128 3.43 1.82 13.21
C PHE A 128 2.07 1.17 12.90
N LEU A 129 1.98 -0.16 12.96
CA LEU A 129 0.73 -0.89 12.74
C LEU A 129 -0.30 -0.57 13.82
N GLY A 130 0.13 -0.44 15.08
CA GLY A 130 -0.73 -0.02 16.18
C GLY A 130 -1.27 1.39 15.99
N ALA A 131 -0.41 2.34 15.62
CA ALA A 131 -0.81 3.72 15.28
C ALA A 131 -1.75 3.75 14.07
N TRP A 132 -1.51 2.90 13.07
CA TRP A 132 -2.36 2.78 11.89
C TRP A 132 -3.76 2.26 12.23
N LEU A 133 -3.84 1.22 13.06
CA LEU A 133 -5.11 0.70 13.54
C LEU A 133 -5.83 1.73 14.42
N ALA A 134 -5.10 2.38 15.33
CA ALA A 134 -5.65 3.42 16.20
C ALA A 134 -6.21 4.61 15.40
N PHE A 135 -5.48 5.08 14.37
CA PHE A 135 -5.96 6.10 13.45
C PHE A 135 -7.19 5.63 12.66
N SER A 136 -7.21 4.36 12.25
CA SER A 136 -8.35 3.77 11.53
C SER A 136 -9.61 3.71 12.41
N VAL A 137 -9.46 3.47 13.71
CA VAL A 137 -10.59 3.53 14.65
C VAL A 137 -10.96 4.99 14.91
N ALA A 138 -9.99 5.85 15.22
CA ALA A 138 -10.21 7.24 15.56
C ALA A 138 -10.90 8.03 14.44
N ARG A 139 -10.61 7.76 13.16
CA ARG A 139 -11.27 8.45 12.04
C ARG A 139 -12.76 8.11 11.89
N ASN A 140 -13.21 7.01 12.50
CA ASN A 140 -14.61 6.57 12.46
C ASN A 140 -15.41 7.06 13.68
N LEU A 141 -14.82 7.87 14.57
CA LEU A 141 -15.53 8.44 15.73
C LEU A 141 -16.42 9.63 15.33
N PRO A 142 -17.69 9.67 15.77
CA PRO A 142 -18.67 10.69 15.37
C PRO A 142 -18.56 12.02 16.12
N TRP A 143 -17.53 12.23 16.96
CA TRP A 143 -17.36 13.46 17.75
C TRP A 143 -16.18 14.34 17.29
N PRO A 144 -16.26 15.67 17.43
CA PRO A 144 -15.14 16.57 17.10
C PRO A 144 -13.90 16.27 17.96
N PRO A 145 -12.66 16.39 17.43
CA PRO A 145 -12.28 16.85 16.09
C PRO A 145 -12.22 15.72 15.04
N PHE A 146 -12.53 14.48 15.38
CA PHE A 146 -12.37 13.31 14.51
C PHE A 146 -13.35 13.28 13.34
N THR A 147 -14.48 13.99 13.46
CA THR A 147 -15.39 14.25 12.34
C THR A 147 -14.71 14.94 11.16
N ALA A 148 -13.63 15.70 11.38
CA ALA A 148 -12.86 16.33 10.29
C ALA A 148 -11.99 15.33 9.49
N LEU A 149 -11.84 14.10 9.99
CA LEU A 149 -11.10 13.00 9.33
C LEU A 149 -12.04 12.01 8.63
N TYR A 150 -13.36 12.17 8.80
CA TYR A 150 -14.39 11.34 8.17
C TYR A 150 -14.76 11.94 6.81
N VAL A 151 -14.47 11.22 5.71
CA VAL A 151 -14.69 11.65 4.32
C VAL A 151 -15.35 10.54 3.52
#